data_AF-A0A966EIJ2-F1
#
_entry.id   AF-A0A966EIJ2-F1
#
_cell.length_a   1.000
_cell.length_b   1.000
_cell.length_c   1.000
_cell.angle_alpha   90.00
_cell.angle_beta   90.00
_cell.angle_gamma   90.00
#
_symmetry.space_group_name_H-M   'P 1'
#
loop_
_entity.id
_entity.type
_entity.pdbx_description
1 polymer ?
#
loop_
_entity_poly.entity_id
_entity_poly.type
_entity_poly.pdbx_seq_one_letter_code
_entity_poly.pdbx_strand_id
1 'polypeptide(L)'
;MSATSPVQALAENTERRHMTDSQKFRPVYGVKDQRWSLLDLLERFADETFVSEGVLRISDLHLRPGKPPHYRFDGELIPLPGGSDLDDDTVKTLIAPILREGALERLESGEDIDASW
;
A
#
# COMPACT_ATOMS: atom_id res chain seq x y z
N MET A 1 6.99 31.04 0.95
CA MET A 1 6.36 29.76 0.58
C MET A 1 6.35 29.72 -0.94
N SER A 2 7.26 28.98 -1.56
CA SER A 2 7.33 28.90 -3.03
C SER A 2 6.33 27.86 -3.50
N ALA A 3 5.31 28.30 -4.26
CA ALA A 3 4.42 27.39 -4.95
C ALA A 3 5.18 26.69 -6.09
N THR A 4 5.04 25.37 -6.20
CA THR A 4 5.60 24.57 -7.30
C THR A 4 5.06 25.09 -8.63
N SER A 5 5.96 25.33 -9.58
CA SER A 5 5.60 25.88 -10.90
C SER A 5 4.71 24.89 -11.68
N PRO A 6 3.68 25.36 -12.42
CA PRO A 6 2.81 24.50 -13.22
C PRO A 6 3.55 23.58 -14.20
N VAL A 7 4.72 24.01 -14.69
CA VAL A 7 5.58 23.24 -15.59
C VAL A 7 6.26 22.08 -14.86
N GLN A 8 6.62 22.27 -13.59
CA GLN A 8 7.23 21.25 -12.74
C GLN A 8 6.20 20.17 -12.36
N ALA A 9 4.99 20.60 -11.96
CA ALA A 9 3.89 19.68 -11.67
C ALA A 9 3.50 18.84 -12.90
N LEU A 10 3.50 19.44 -14.10
CA LEU A 10 3.19 18.72 -15.35
C LEU A 10 4.29 17.70 -15.73
N ALA A 11 5.56 18.04 -15.49
CA ALA A 11 6.70 17.14 -15.72
C ALA A 11 6.68 15.95 -14.74
N GLU A 12 6.44 16.19 -13.45
CA GLU A 12 6.29 15.15 -12.43
C GLU A 12 5.10 14.21 -12.73
N ASN A 13 4.00 14.75 -13.24
CA ASN A 13 2.81 13.96 -13.61
C ASN A 13 3.07 13.11 -14.88
N THR A 14 3.89 13.60 -15.81
CA THR A 14 4.30 12.82 -17.00
C THR A 14 5.25 11.69 -16.63
N GLU A 15 6.20 11.92 -15.72
CA GLU A 15 7.14 10.90 -15.21
C GLU A 15 6.39 9.77 -14.47
N ARG A 16 5.41 10.09 -13.62
CA ARG A 16 4.58 9.08 -12.92
C ARG A 16 3.80 8.16 -13.87
N ARG A 17 3.46 8.62 -15.08
CA ARG A 17 2.74 7.83 -16.09
C ARG A 17 3.63 6.82 -16.83
N HIS A 18 4.95 7.00 -16.83
CA HIS A 18 5.91 6.14 -17.55
C HIS A 18 6.74 5.19 -16.68
N MET A 19 6.51 5.17 -15.36
CA MET A 19 7.16 4.21 -14.46
C MET A 19 6.59 2.80 -14.61
N THR A 20 7.47 1.80 -14.65
CA THR A 20 7.10 0.37 -14.57
C THR A 20 6.53 0.03 -13.19
N ASP A 21 5.76 -1.05 -13.08
CA ASP A 21 5.15 -1.46 -11.80
C ASP A 21 6.21 -1.73 -10.73
N SER A 22 7.37 -2.29 -11.09
CA SER A 22 8.49 -2.49 -10.16
C SER A 22 9.09 -1.17 -9.64
N GLN A 23 8.97 -0.07 -10.39
CA GLN A 23 9.38 1.25 -9.95
C GLN A 23 8.31 1.93 -9.08
N LYS A 24 7.02 1.64 -9.31
CA LYS A 24 5.90 2.16 -8.52
C LYS A 24 5.80 1.46 -7.18
N PHE A 25 5.77 0.14 -7.17
CA PHE A 25 5.58 -0.70 -5.99
C PHE A 25 6.92 -1.18 -5.43
N ARG A 26 7.70 -0.24 -4.88
CA ARG A 26 9.03 -0.56 -4.34
C ARG A 26 8.91 -1.36 -3.03
N PRO A 27 9.80 -2.35 -2.79
CA PRO A 27 9.81 -3.12 -1.57
C PRO A 27 10.42 -2.31 -0.42
N VAL A 28 9.56 -1.77 0.44
CA VAL A 28 9.97 -0.87 1.54
C VAL A 28 9.67 -1.45 2.92
N TYR A 29 8.78 -2.42 3.01
CA TYR A 29 8.29 -2.95 4.28
C TYR A 29 9.09 -4.17 4.74
N GLY A 30 9.48 -4.22 6.01
CA GLY A 30 10.31 -5.30 6.56
C GLY A 30 9.53 -6.57 6.90
N VAL A 31 9.98 -7.71 6.38
CA VAL A 31 9.48 -9.05 6.76
C VAL A 31 10.67 -9.95 7.04
N LYS A 32 11.00 -10.19 8.31
CA LYS A 32 12.24 -10.83 8.75
C LYS A 32 13.46 -10.17 8.06
N ASP A 33 14.23 -10.94 7.30
CA ASP A 33 15.42 -10.48 6.56
C ASP A 33 15.09 -9.98 5.14
N GLN A 34 13.81 -9.87 4.77
CA GLN A 34 13.34 -9.45 3.45
C GLN A 34 12.68 -8.07 3.48
N ARG A 35 12.48 -7.51 2.28
CA ARG A 35 11.67 -6.32 2.04
C ARG A 35 10.54 -6.66 1.08
N TRP A 36 9.32 -6.27 1.44
CA TRP A 36 8.09 -6.50 0.68
C TRP A 36 7.53 -5.16 0.21
N SER A 37 6.96 -5.17 -0.98
CA SER A 37 6.17 -4.11 -1.60
C SER A 37 4.70 -4.26 -1.24
N LEU A 38 3.86 -3.30 -1.66
CA LEU A 38 2.42 -3.46 -1.56
C LEU A 38 1.92 -4.63 -2.43
N LEU A 39 2.55 -4.91 -3.57
CA LEU A 39 2.17 -6.06 -4.40
C LEU A 39 2.46 -7.39 -3.68
N ASP A 40 3.63 -7.53 -3.05
CA ASP A 40 3.95 -8.75 -2.26
C ASP A 40 2.92 -8.96 -1.12
N LEU A 41 2.45 -7.88 -0.51
CA LEU A 41 1.38 -7.94 0.50
C LEU A 41 0.02 -8.36 -0.11
N LEU A 42 -0.29 -7.89 -1.32
CA LEU A 42 -1.53 -8.19 -2.03
C LEU A 42 -1.52 -9.56 -2.73
N GLU A 43 -0.37 -10.12 -3.07
CA GLU A 43 -0.25 -11.44 -3.72
C GLU A 43 -0.88 -12.56 -2.89
N ARG A 44 -0.98 -12.39 -1.57
CA ARG A 44 -1.71 -13.34 -0.70
C ARG A 44 -3.18 -13.52 -1.04
N PHE A 45 -3.82 -12.52 -1.63
CA PHE A 45 -5.20 -12.64 -2.10
C PHE A 45 -5.32 -13.51 -3.36
N ALA A 46 -4.21 -13.79 -4.04
CA ALA A 46 -4.14 -14.66 -5.20
C ALA A 46 -3.55 -16.05 -4.88
N ASP A 47 -3.11 -16.29 -3.64
CA ASP A 47 -2.50 -17.55 -3.22
C ASP A 47 -3.59 -18.60 -2.93
N GLU A 48 -3.60 -19.68 -3.71
CA GLU A 48 -4.57 -20.77 -3.63
C GLU A 48 -4.57 -21.49 -2.28
N THR A 49 -3.49 -21.38 -1.50
CA THR A 49 -3.45 -21.96 -0.13
C THR A 49 -4.42 -21.28 0.83
N PHE A 50 -4.88 -20.07 0.50
CA PHE A 50 -5.91 -19.36 1.26
C PHE A 50 -7.32 -19.57 0.68
N VAL A 51 -7.51 -20.48 -0.27
CA VAL A 51 -8.84 -20.84 -0.80
C VAL A 51 -9.36 -22.09 -0.08
N SER A 52 -10.60 -22.03 0.39
CA SER A 52 -11.31 -23.18 0.97
C SER A 52 -12.71 -23.25 0.37
N GLU A 53 -13.13 -24.43 -0.09
CA GLU A 53 -14.43 -24.64 -0.74
C GLU A 53 -14.69 -23.64 -1.91
N GLY A 54 -13.64 -23.26 -2.62
CA GLY A 54 -13.72 -22.29 -3.73
C GLY A 54 -13.85 -20.83 -3.30
N VAL A 55 -13.72 -20.52 -2.00
CA VAL A 55 -13.81 -19.16 -1.45
C VAL A 55 -12.47 -18.73 -0.87
N LEU A 56 -12.02 -17.53 -1.22
CA LEU A 56 -10.83 -16.90 -0.62
C LEU A 56 -11.11 -16.56 0.85
N ARG A 57 -10.27 -17.06 1.75
CA ARG A 57 -10.40 -16.89 3.21
C ARG A 57 -9.87 -15.56 3.72
N ILE A 58 -9.07 -14.86 2.91
CA ILE A 58 -8.58 -13.51 3.21
C ILE A 58 -9.53 -12.48 2.57
N SER A 59 -10.10 -11.58 3.37
CA SER A 59 -11.00 -10.53 2.87
C SER A 59 -10.39 -9.13 2.87
N ASP A 60 -9.50 -8.82 3.81
CA ASP A 60 -8.98 -7.47 4.01
C ASP A 60 -7.49 -7.48 4.35
N LEU A 61 -6.82 -6.39 3.97
CA LEU A 61 -5.47 -6.03 4.41
C LEU A 61 -5.55 -4.72 5.17
N HIS A 62 -5.12 -4.73 6.43
CA HIS A 62 -5.07 -3.56 7.30
C HIS A 62 -3.62 -3.12 7.50
N LEU A 63 -3.33 -1.86 7.12
CA LEU A 63 -2.05 -1.20 7.35
C LEU A 63 -2.24 -0.09 8.38
N ARG A 64 -1.66 -0.25 9.58
CA ARG A 64 -1.76 0.72 10.67
C ARG A 64 -0.38 0.96 11.29
N PRO A 65 0.08 2.22 11.42
CA PRO A 65 1.30 2.54 12.14
C PRO A 65 1.33 1.99 13.57
N GLY A 66 2.51 1.57 14.02
CA GLY A 66 2.75 0.95 15.33
C GLY A 66 2.28 -0.50 15.45
N LYS A 67 1.90 -1.15 14.34
CA LYS A 67 1.54 -2.57 14.26
C LYS A 67 2.04 -3.17 12.95
N PRO A 68 2.25 -4.49 12.87
CA PRO A 68 2.44 -5.13 11.57
C PRO A 68 1.16 -5.05 10.72
N PRO A 69 1.24 -5.23 9.40
CA PRO A 69 0.07 -5.50 8.56
C PRO A 69 -0.75 -6.64 9.13
N HIS A 70 -2.07 -6.50 9.12
CA HIS A 70 -2.99 -7.58 9.51
C HIS A 70 -3.84 -7.98 8.32
N TYR A 71 -4.06 -9.28 8.18
CA TYR A 71 -5.04 -9.82 7.25
C TYR A 71 -6.30 -10.17 8.02
N ARG A 72 -7.47 -9.88 7.46
CA ARG A 72 -8.71 -10.51 7.93
C ARG A 72 -8.81 -11.88 7.31
N PHE A 73 -8.64 -12.92 8.11
CA PHE A 73 -8.70 -14.32 7.72
C PHE A 73 -9.85 -15.00 8.46
N ASP A 74 -10.84 -15.52 7.73
CA ASP A 74 -12.08 -16.08 8.30
C ASP A 74 -12.74 -15.20 9.37
N GLY A 75 -12.70 -13.88 9.16
CA GLY A 75 -13.28 -12.88 10.06
C GLY A 75 -12.34 -12.38 11.16
N GLU A 76 -11.23 -13.07 11.43
CA GLU A 76 -10.26 -12.69 12.47
C GLU A 76 -9.11 -11.85 11.91
N LEU A 77 -8.64 -10.86 12.67
CA LEU A 77 -7.47 -10.07 12.30
C LEU A 77 -6.18 -10.76 12.77
N ILE A 78 -5.42 -11.27 11.81
CA ILE A 78 -4.17 -12.01 12.06
C ILE A 78 -2.98 -11.16 11.60
N PRO A 79 -1.99 -10.86 12.45
CA PRO A 79 -0.80 -10.12 12.04
C PRO A 79 0.03 -10.94 11.04
N LEU A 80 0.65 -10.25 10.09
CA LEU A 80 1.61 -10.82 9.16
C LEU A 80 2.79 -11.45 9.94
N PRO A 81 3.00 -12.78 9.84
CA PRO A 81 4.09 -13.43 10.58
C PRO A 81 5.46 -12.91 10.15
N GLY A 82 6.28 -12.50 11.12
CA GLY A 82 7.61 -11.95 10.87
C GLY A 82 7.61 -10.52 10.32
N GLY A 83 6.45 -9.88 10.24
CA GLY A 83 6.33 -8.47 9.90
C GLY A 83 6.83 -7.55 11.00
N SER A 84 7.55 -6.48 10.64
CA SER A 84 7.88 -5.39 11.57
C SER A 84 6.68 -4.49 11.83
N ASP A 85 6.71 -3.71 12.91
CA ASP A 85 5.74 -2.64 13.09
C ASP A 85 5.87 -1.61 11.96
N LEU A 86 4.75 -1.16 11.43
CA LEU A 86 4.68 -0.12 10.39
C LEU A 86 5.00 1.25 11.01
N ASP A 87 5.83 2.04 10.35
CA ASP A 87 5.91 3.48 10.58
C ASP A 87 5.09 4.25 9.53
N ASP A 88 4.86 5.54 9.79
CA ASP A 88 4.03 6.40 8.94
C ASP A 88 4.57 6.49 7.50
N ASP A 89 5.89 6.60 7.35
CA ASP A 89 6.55 6.76 6.05
C ASP A 89 6.45 5.48 5.21
N THR A 90 6.54 4.32 5.85
CA THR A 90 6.35 3.01 5.22
C THR A 90 4.92 2.87 4.71
N VAL A 91 3.92 3.19 5.54
CA VAL A 91 2.50 3.14 5.11
C VAL A 91 2.27 4.08 3.93
N LYS A 92 2.70 5.34 4.02
CA LYS A 92 2.58 6.32 2.93
C LYS A 92 3.23 5.83 1.64
N THR A 93 4.43 5.27 1.74
CA THR A 93 5.16 4.77 0.57
C THR A 93 4.49 3.54 -0.05
N LEU A 94 3.94 2.64 0.76
CA LEU A 94 3.20 1.47 0.29
C LEU A 94 1.94 1.87 -0.50
N ILE A 95 1.16 2.84 0.00
CA ILE A 95 -0.14 3.21 -0.60
C ILE A 95 -0.03 4.26 -1.71
N ALA A 96 1.03 5.08 -1.74
CA ALA A 96 1.18 6.14 -2.74
C ALA A 96 0.94 5.69 -4.21
N PRO A 97 1.38 4.49 -4.64
CA PRO A 97 1.15 4.02 -6.02
C PRO A 97 -0.32 3.78 -6.40
N ILE A 98 -1.20 3.53 -5.42
CA ILE A 98 -2.63 3.24 -5.66
C ILE A 98 -3.52 4.48 -5.47
N LEU A 99 -2.97 5.58 -4.96
CA LEU A 99 -3.69 6.83 -4.78
C LEU A 99 -3.76 7.64 -6.07
N ARG A 100 -4.95 8.15 -6.40
CA ARG A 100 -5.15 9.09 -7.51
C ARG A 100 -4.55 10.46 -7.19
N GLU A 101 -4.35 11.26 -8.23
CA GLU A 101 -3.86 12.65 -8.09
C GLU A 101 -4.74 13.45 -7.10
N GLY A 102 -4.10 14.22 -6.21
CA GLY A 102 -4.76 14.99 -5.16
C GLY A 102 -5.23 14.18 -3.94
N ALA A 103 -5.21 12.84 -3.97
CA ALA A 103 -5.62 12.04 -2.81
C ALA A 103 -4.61 12.15 -1.65
N LEU A 104 -3.31 12.23 -1.93
CA LEU A 104 -2.31 12.40 -0.87
C LEU A 104 -2.48 13.74 -0.13
N GLU A 105 -2.73 14.82 -0.86
CA GLU A 105 -2.94 16.17 -0.29
C GLU A 105 -4.17 16.22 0.61
N ARG A 106 -5.23 15.49 0.24
CA ARG A 106 -6.45 15.34 1.05
C ARG A 106 -6.22 14.46 2.30
N LEU A 107 -5.42 13.39 2.20
CA LEU A 107 -5.02 12.64 3.40
C LEU A 107 -4.21 13.52 4.35
N GLU A 108 -3.32 14.35 3.82
CA GLU A 108 -2.52 15.29 4.60
C GLU A 108 -3.34 16.43 5.23
N SER A 109 -4.49 16.79 4.65
CA SER A 109 -5.46 17.71 5.27
C SER A 109 -6.28 17.08 6.40
N GLY A 110 -6.14 15.77 6.61
CA GLY A 110 -6.86 14.99 7.62
C GLY A 110 -8.20 14.42 7.15
N GLU A 111 -8.45 14.40 5.84
CA GLU A 111 -9.64 13.75 5.29
C GLU A 111 -9.45 12.24 5.17
N ASP A 112 -10.53 11.49 5.41
CA ASP A 112 -10.62 10.09 5.04
C ASP A 112 -10.91 9.97 3.53
N ILE A 113 -10.25 9.01 2.88
CA ILE A 113 -10.41 8.77 1.45
C ILE A 113 -10.85 7.34 1.20
N ASP A 114 -11.96 7.22 0.48
CA ASP A 114 -12.39 5.98 -0.15
C ASP A 114 -12.08 6.06 -1.66
N ALA A 115 -11.42 5.02 -2.18
CA ALA A 115 -10.94 5.00 -3.55
C ALA A 115 -11.00 3.58 -4.12
N SER A 116 -11.31 3.50 -5.41
CA SER A 116 -11.15 2.29 -6.22
C SER A 116 -10.04 2.50 -7.24
N TRP A 117 -9.20 1.50 -7.43
CA TRP A 117 -8.12 1.52 -8.42
C TRP A 117 -8.66 1.17 -9.81
#